data_AF-A0A1S1V9B6-F1
#
_entry.id   AF-A0A1S1V9B6-F1
#
_cell.length_a   1.000
_cell.length_b   1.000
_cell.length_c   1.000
_cell.angle_alpha   90.00
_cell.angle_beta   90.00
_cell.angle_gamma   90.00
#
_symmetry.space_group_name_H-M   'P 1'
#
loop_
_entity.id
_entity.type
_entity.pdbx_description
1 polymer ?
#
loop_
_entity_poly.entity_id
_entity_poly.type
_entity_poly.pdbx_seq_one_letter_code
_entity_poly.pdbx_strand_id
1 'polypeptide(L)'
;MNNCEVYKLAMEKYGESHQMTVAVEELSELQKEVCKYQRGENSKQEMAEEIADVEIMLEQMKQHFGFGSLVELYKQGKVNRLKERMEL
;
A
#
# COMPACT_ATOMS: atom_id res chain seq x y z
N MET A 1 -13.57 -3.82 -17.04
CA MET A 1 -12.54 -2.82 -16.72
C MET A 1 -11.42 -3.52 -15.97
N ASN A 2 -10.17 -3.26 -16.30
CA ASN A 2 -9.00 -3.74 -15.55
C ASN A 2 -8.70 -2.80 -14.36
N ASN A 3 -7.79 -3.19 -13.46
CA ASN A 3 -7.42 -2.39 -12.28
C ASN A 3 -6.96 -0.98 -12.67
N CYS A 4 -6.14 -0.84 -13.71
CA CYS A 4 -5.62 0.43 -14.18
C CYS A 4 -6.75 1.40 -14.60
N GLU A 5 -7.76 0.90 -15.29
CA GLU A 5 -8.95 1.67 -15.67
C GLU A 5 -9.78 2.08 -14.45
N VAL A 6 -9.94 1.18 -13.46
CA VAL A 6 -10.65 1.48 -12.21
C VAL A 6 -9.94 2.58 -11.41
N TYR A 7 -8.63 2.47 -11.26
CA TYR A 7 -7.81 3.43 -10.52
C TYR A 7 -7.81 4.81 -11.15
N LYS A 8 -7.75 4.85 -12.49
CA LYS A 8 -7.86 6.10 -13.22
C LYS A 8 -9.23 6.76 -12.99
N LEU A 9 -10.32 6.00 -13.08
CA LEU A 9 -11.66 6.52 -12.83
C LEU A 9 -11.86 6.98 -11.38
N ALA A 10 -11.26 6.29 -10.40
CA ALA A 10 -11.30 6.74 -9.01
C ALA A 10 -10.61 8.10 -8.84
N MET A 11 -9.42 8.28 -9.43
CA MET A 11 -8.72 9.56 -9.44
C MET A 11 -9.52 10.67 -10.14
N GLU A 12 -10.13 10.39 -11.29
CA GLU A 12 -10.96 11.36 -12.03
C GLU A 12 -12.24 11.74 -11.26
N LYS A 13 -12.89 10.77 -10.60
CA LYS A 13 -14.16 10.96 -9.91
C LYS A 13 -14.00 11.68 -8.57
N TYR A 14 -12.99 11.32 -7.79
CA TYR A 14 -12.83 11.77 -6.41
C TYR A 14 -11.73 12.83 -6.26
N GLY A 15 -10.79 12.91 -7.20
CA GLY A 15 -9.69 13.86 -7.19
C GLY A 15 -8.48 13.40 -6.38
N GLU A 16 -7.31 13.89 -6.79
CA GLU A 16 -6.01 13.52 -6.20
C GLU A 16 -5.97 13.76 -4.68
N SER A 17 -6.36 14.94 -4.21
CA SER A 17 -6.29 15.27 -2.78
C SER A 17 -7.12 14.32 -1.93
N HIS A 18 -8.31 13.92 -2.40
CA HIS A 18 -9.16 13.00 -1.66
C HIS A 18 -8.56 11.59 -1.64
N GLN A 19 -8.07 11.10 -2.78
CA GLN A 19 -7.42 9.79 -2.86
C GLN A 19 -6.14 9.74 -2.00
N MET A 20 -5.40 10.84 -1.89
CA MET A 20 -4.27 10.94 -0.97
C MET A 20 -4.70 10.88 0.51
N THR A 21 -5.85 11.45 0.86
CA THR A 21 -6.43 11.29 2.20
C THR A 21 -6.82 9.85 2.47
N VAL A 22 -7.51 9.19 1.53
CA VAL A 22 -7.86 7.77 1.64
C VAL A 22 -6.61 6.91 1.84
N ALA A 23 -5.53 7.16 1.09
CA ALA A 23 -4.28 6.41 1.27
C ALA A 23 -3.71 6.53 2.69
N VAL A 24 -3.87 7.68 3.35
CA VAL A 24 -3.47 7.88 4.74
C VAL A 24 -4.40 7.16 5.71
N GLU A 25 -5.70 7.13 5.42
CA GLU A 25 -6.71 6.39 6.19
C GLU A 25 -6.39 4.89 6.17
N GLU A 26 -6.24 4.27 5.00
CA GLU A 26 -5.91 2.83 4.87
C GLU A 26 -4.60 2.46 5.58
N LEU A 27 -3.58 3.33 5.47
CA LEU A 27 -2.32 3.14 6.20
C LEU A 27 -2.51 3.19 7.73
N SER A 28 -3.45 3.97 8.23
CA SER A 28 -3.77 4.08 9.65
C SER A 28 -4.59 2.88 10.13
N GLU A 29 -5.48 2.36 9.28
CA GLU A 29 -6.26 1.15 9.55
C GLU A 29 -5.35 -0.08 9.62
N LEU A 30 -4.42 -0.23 8.67
CA LEU A 30 -3.40 -1.27 8.73
C LEU A 30 -2.53 -1.16 9.99
N GLN A 31 -2.14 0.05 10.40
CA GLN A 31 -1.40 0.26 11.66
C GLN A 31 -2.19 -0.23 12.87
N LYS A 32 -3.49 0.10 12.94
CA LYS A 32 -4.42 -0.35 13.98
C LYS A 32 -4.49 -1.88 14.04
N GLU A 33 -4.62 -2.54 12.89
CA GLU A 33 -4.71 -4.00 12.82
C GLU A 33 -3.39 -4.72 13.14
N VAL A 34 -2.25 -4.15 12.76
CA VAL A 34 -0.93 -4.62 13.20
C VAL A 34 -0.81 -4.54 14.73
N CYS A 35 -1.24 -3.43 15.34
CA CYS A 35 -1.19 -3.26 16.79
C CYS A 35 -2.07 -4.27 17.52
N LYS A 36 -3.28 -4.54 17.04
CA LYS A 36 -4.15 -5.59 17.61
C LYS A 36 -3.52 -6.98 17.47
N TYR A 37 -2.95 -7.30 16.31
CA TYR A 37 -2.32 -8.61 16.07
C TYR A 37 -1.15 -8.86 17.03
N GLN A 38 -0.34 -7.84 17.29
CA GLN A 38 0.75 -7.92 18.28
C GLN A 38 0.25 -8.20 19.71
N ARG A 39 -0.96 -7.76 20.06
CA ARG A 39 -1.61 -8.05 21.35
C ARG A 39 -2.38 -9.38 21.37
N GLY A 40 -2.44 -10.10 20.26
CA GLY A 40 -3.26 -11.31 20.12
C GLY A 40 -4.76 -11.03 20.01
N GLU A 41 -5.14 -9.79 19.68
CA GLU A 41 -6.52 -9.29 19.63
C GLU A 41 -7.09 -9.25 18.20
N ASN A 42 -6.38 -9.82 17.22
CA ASN A 42 -6.76 -9.73 15.81
C ASN A 42 -6.98 -11.08 15.14
N SER A 43 -7.93 -11.11 14.20
CA SER A 43 -8.05 -12.18 13.21
C SER A 43 -7.03 -11.97 12.07
N LYS A 44 -6.61 -13.08 11.44
CA LYS A 44 -5.78 -13.00 10.22
C LYS A 44 -6.51 -12.34 9.05
N GLN A 45 -7.85 -12.27 9.12
CA GLN A 45 -8.70 -11.76 8.04
C GLN A 45 -8.69 -10.22 8.03
N GLU A 46 -8.91 -9.59 9.18
CA GLU A 46 -8.83 -8.11 9.33
C GLU A 46 -7.47 -7.59 8.85
N MET A 47 -6.36 -8.17 9.29
CA MET A 47 -5.04 -7.76 8.81
C MET A 47 -4.86 -7.94 7.30
N ALA A 48 -5.39 -9.01 6.72
CA ALA A 48 -5.25 -9.27 5.29
C ALA A 48 -6.06 -8.29 4.44
N GLU A 49 -7.24 -7.87 4.92
CA GLU A 49 -8.10 -6.85 4.30
C GLU A 49 -7.36 -5.51 4.24
N GLU A 50 -6.87 -5.01 5.37
CA GLU A 50 -6.18 -3.72 5.42
C GLU A 50 -4.85 -3.72 4.63
N ILE A 51 -4.18 -4.87 4.51
CA ILE A 51 -3.02 -5.00 3.61
C ILE A 51 -3.45 -4.82 2.16
N ALA A 52 -4.55 -5.44 1.74
CA ALA A 52 -5.06 -5.33 0.38
C ALA A 52 -5.48 -3.88 0.05
N ASP A 53 -6.12 -3.18 0.99
CA ASP A 53 -6.51 -1.78 0.82
C ASP A 53 -5.29 -0.87 0.66
N VAL A 54 -4.26 -1.05 1.49
CA VAL A 54 -2.97 -0.35 1.32
C VAL A 54 -2.30 -0.68 -0.02
N GLU A 55 -2.30 -1.95 -0.45
CA GLU A 55 -1.75 -2.34 -1.76
C GLU A 55 -2.45 -1.63 -2.92
N ILE A 56 -3.79 -1.58 -2.89
CA ILE A 56 -4.60 -0.85 -3.87
C ILE A 56 -4.21 0.62 -3.89
N MET A 57 -4.15 1.28 -2.73
CA MET A 57 -3.80 2.71 -2.66
C MET A 57 -2.38 2.99 -3.16
N LEU A 58 -1.42 2.11 -2.86
CA LEU A 58 -0.07 2.23 -3.40
C LEU A 58 -0.03 2.02 -4.92
N GLU A 59 -0.85 1.12 -5.47
CA GLU A 59 -0.99 0.94 -6.92
C GLU A 59 -1.60 2.16 -7.60
N GLN A 60 -2.67 2.71 -7.04
CA GLN A 60 -3.26 3.96 -7.52
C GLN A 60 -2.23 5.10 -7.55
N MET A 61 -1.47 5.30 -6.47
CA MET A 61 -0.44 6.33 -6.39
C MET A 61 0.69 6.11 -7.41
N LYS A 62 1.20 4.87 -7.53
CA LYS A 62 2.24 4.53 -8.52
C LYS A 62 1.78 4.85 -9.94
N GLN A 63 0.52 4.55 -10.26
CA GLN A 63 -0.05 4.82 -11.57
C GLN A 63 -0.25 6.32 -11.80
N HIS A 64 -0.89 7.01 -10.86
CA HIS A 64 -1.24 8.43 -10.97
C HIS A 64 -0.01 9.32 -11.16
N PHE A 65 1.05 9.08 -10.38
CA PHE A 65 2.29 9.87 -10.46
C PHE A 65 3.33 9.30 -11.44
N GLY A 66 3.07 8.15 -12.07
CA GLY A 66 4.05 7.49 -12.95
C GLY A 66 5.29 6.98 -12.22
N PHE A 67 5.18 6.65 -10.92
CA PHE A 67 6.31 6.25 -10.07
C PHE A 67 6.62 4.75 -10.08
N GLY A 68 5.86 3.94 -10.84
CA GLY A 68 5.99 2.48 -10.83
C GLY A 68 7.44 1.96 -10.95
N SER A 69 8.17 2.39 -11.99
CA SER A 69 9.55 1.96 -12.22
C SER A 69 10.53 2.46 -11.14
N LEU A 70 10.33 3.69 -10.65
CA LEU A 70 11.19 4.28 -9.62
C LEU A 70 11.00 3.57 -8.27
N VAL A 71 9.75 3.27 -7.90
CA VAL A 71 9.42 2.51 -6.70
C VAL A 71 10.04 1.11 -6.75
N GLU A 72 9.98 0.42 -7.90
CA GLU A 72 10.56 -0.91 -8.02
C GLU A 72 12.09 -0.90 -7.90
N LEU A 73 12.75 0.09 -8.51
CA LEU A 73 14.20 0.30 -8.35
C LEU A 73 14.57 0.47 -6.86
N TYR A 74 13.85 1.32 -6.14
CA TYR A 74 14.09 1.53 -4.71
C TYR A 74 13.79 0.29 -3.86
N LYS A 75 12.73 -0.48 -4.19
CA LYS A 75 12.41 -1.74 -3.52
C LYS A 75 13.54 -2.75 -3.69
N GLN A 76 14.05 -2.96 -4.90
CA GLN A 76 15.14 -3.89 -5.16
C GLN A 76 16.37 -3.56 -4.32
N GLY A 77 16.79 -2.29 -4.31
CA GLY A 77 17.92 -1.85 -3.48
C GLY A 77 17.71 -2.06 -1.98
N LYS A 78 16.49 -1.81 -1.47
CA LYS A 78 16.13 -2.04 -0.06
C LYS A 78 16.15 -3.53 0.29
N VAL A 79 15.63 -4.39 -0.58
CA VAL A 79 15.61 -5.84 -0.38
C VAL A 79 17.02 -6.41 -0.39
N ASN A 80 17.89 -5.96 -1.31
CA ASN A 80 19.29 -6.40 -1.34
C ASN A 80 20.01 -6.07 -0.01
N ARG A 81 19.84 -4.84 0.51
CA ARG A 81 20.36 -4.47 1.84
C ARG A 81 19.77 -5.26 3.01
N LEU A 82 18.55 -5.76 2.88
CA LEU A 82 17.97 -6.64 3.89
C LEU A 82 18.62 -8.03 3.82
N LYS A 83 18.82 -8.59 2.62
CA LYS A 83 19.51 -9.88 2.43
C LYS A 83 20.91 -9.87 3.02
N GLU A 84 21.69 -8.84 2.71
CA GLU A 84 23.03 -8.64 3.27
C GLU A 84 23.04 -8.67 4.81
N ARG A 85 22.02 -8.12 5.48
CA ARG A 85 21.92 -8.12 6.95
C ARG A 85 21.50 -9.46 7.55
N MET A 86 20.85 -10.33 6.78
CA MET A 86 20.42 -11.66 7.26
C MET A 86 21.48 -12.74 7.01
N GLU A 87 22.44 -12.47 6.12
CA GLU A 87 23.58 -13.34 5.81
C GLU A 87 24.83 -13.03 6.67
N LEU A 88 24.77 -11.96 7.49
CA LEU A 88 25.76 -11.60 8.52
C LEU A 88 25.40 -12.24 9.87
#